data_AF-A0A956P9L8-F1
#
_entry.id   AF-A0A956P9L8-F1
#
_cell.length_a   1.000
_cell.length_b   1.000
_cell.length_c   1.000
_cell.angle_alpha   90.00
_cell.angle_beta   90.00
_cell.angle_gamma   90.00
#
_symmetry.space_group_name_H-M   'P 1'
#
loop_
_entity.id
_entity.type
_entity.pdbx_description
1 polymer ?
#
loop_
_entity_poly.entity_id
_entity_poly.type
_entity_poly.pdbx_seq_one_letter_code
_entity_poly.pdbx_strand_id
1 'polypeptide(L)'
;MWGRGPALSDWDRLLAEARDGARLAHEPMHGEPHWRAVAWAGLRIRAHAPGVNPGVLVAFGLLHDCRRETDDWDPEHGDRAALVAARSAPLRRLLGAEGRELVAEACRLHERGRTRPDTPAIGACWDADRVNLVRLGFRLDPRYFTVLTPEDGSLDAVAAETRLIVPDPPAWADLFAAADTINETVARPAEGEGPDFRQTRTEPT
;
A
#
# COMPACT_ATOMS: atom_id res chain seq x y z
N MET A 1 36.70 18.33 4.78
CA MET A 1 35.92 17.95 3.60
C MET A 1 34.62 17.36 4.11
N TRP A 2 33.53 18.13 4.16
CA TRP A 2 32.24 17.64 4.66
C TRP A 2 31.57 16.91 3.50
N GLY A 3 31.61 15.57 3.52
CA GLY A 3 30.87 14.76 2.56
C GLY A 3 29.38 15.07 2.71
N ARG A 4 28.72 15.48 1.62
CA ARG A 4 27.25 15.43 1.56
C ARG A 4 26.86 13.99 1.86
N GLY A 5 26.05 13.78 2.89
CA GLY A 5 25.40 12.49 3.11
C GLY A 5 24.63 12.04 1.87
N PRO A 6 24.27 10.75 1.76
CA PRO A 6 23.51 10.26 0.63
C PRO A 6 22.23 11.10 0.44
N ALA A 7 21.89 11.38 -0.82
CA ALA A 7 20.66 12.09 -1.13
C ALA A 7 19.45 11.27 -0.65
N LEU A 8 18.51 11.90 0.04
CA LEU A 8 17.26 11.28 0.47
C LEU A 8 16.51 10.68 -0.73
N SER A 9 16.04 9.44 -0.59
CA SER A 9 15.21 8.76 -1.58
C SER A 9 13.86 9.48 -1.74
N ASP A 10 13.12 9.16 -2.81
CA ASP A 10 11.77 9.72 -2.95
C ASP A 10 10.80 9.20 -1.88
N TRP A 11 11.00 7.97 -1.37
CA TRP A 11 10.27 7.47 -0.22
C TRP A 11 10.55 8.27 1.05
N ASP A 12 11.82 8.58 1.34
CA ASP A 12 12.19 9.40 2.51
C ASP A 12 11.60 10.80 2.43
N ARG A 13 11.57 11.37 1.21
CA ARG A 13 10.96 12.69 0.97
C ARG A 13 9.44 12.63 1.15
N LEU A 14 8.78 11.58 0.68
CA LEU A 14 7.35 11.40 0.87
C LEU A 14 7.00 11.22 2.35
N LEU A 15 7.79 10.45 3.10
CA LEU A 15 7.64 10.30 4.55
C LEU A 15 7.82 11.65 5.27
N ALA A 16 8.79 12.46 4.85
CA ALA A 16 8.96 13.80 5.38
C ALA A 16 7.74 14.70 5.09
N GLU A 17 7.18 14.64 3.87
CA GLU A 17 5.94 15.36 3.52
C GLU A 17 4.73 14.89 4.34
N ALA A 18 4.60 13.58 4.60
CA ALA A 18 3.53 13.03 5.42
C ALA A 18 3.64 13.52 6.87
N ARG A 19 4.83 13.45 7.46
CA ARG A 19 5.10 13.92 8.83
C ARG A 19 4.94 15.42 8.98
N ASP A 20 5.31 16.19 7.96
CA ASP A 20 5.11 17.65 7.96
C ASP A 20 3.62 17.99 8.03
N GLY A 21 3.14 18.45 9.18
CA GLY A 21 1.71 18.74 9.41
C GLY A 21 0.88 17.57 9.96
N ALA A 22 1.48 16.42 10.27
CA ALA A 22 0.81 15.33 10.97
C ALA A 22 0.71 15.61 12.47
N ARG A 23 -0.47 16.03 12.94
CA ARG A 23 -0.70 16.36 14.35
C ARG A 23 -0.70 15.14 15.28
N LEU A 24 -1.07 13.98 14.75
CA LEU A 24 -1.27 12.74 15.52
C LEU A 24 -0.22 11.67 15.19
N ALA A 25 0.93 12.05 14.62
CA ALA A 25 1.94 11.09 14.16
C ALA A 25 2.45 10.13 15.24
N HIS A 26 2.37 10.52 16.52
CA HIS A 26 2.82 9.72 17.66
C HIS A 26 1.67 8.98 18.38
N GLU A 27 0.42 9.21 17.99
CA GLU A 27 -0.72 8.59 18.66
C GLU A 27 -0.87 7.11 18.25
N PRO A 28 -1.14 6.20 19.20
CA PRO A 28 -1.24 4.77 18.88
C PRO A 28 -2.39 4.41 17.93
N MET A 29 -3.48 5.19 17.95
CA MET A 29 -4.71 4.84 17.23
C MET A 29 -4.61 5.15 15.73
N HIS A 30 -4.08 6.34 15.39
CA HIS A 30 -4.03 6.89 14.03
C HIS A 30 -2.67 7.49 13.64
N GLY A 31 -1.63 7.29 14.46
CA GLY A 31 -0.28 7.74 14.16
C GLY A 31 0.50 6.75 13.31
N GLU A 32 1.80 7.00 13.23
CA GLU A 32 2.71 6.30 12.34
C GLU A 32 2.76 4.77 12.53
N PRO A 33 2.61 4.19 13.74
CA PRO A 33 2.45 2.74 13.87
C PRO A 33 1.27 2.19 13.07
N HIS A 34 0.11 2.86 13.10
CA HIS A 34 -1.05 2.46 12.31
C HIS A 34 -0.75 2.56 10.81
N TRP A 35 -0.13 3.65 10.35
CA TRP A 35 0.22 3.84 8.94
C TRP A 35 1.12 2.73 8.40
N ARG A 36 2.13 2.33 9.19
CA ARG A 36 3.03 1.22 8.85
C ARG A 36 2.29 -0.12 8.81
N ALA A 37 1.39 -0.37 9.74
CA ALA A 37 0.57 -1.59 9.74
C ALA A 37 -0.38 -1.66 8.52
N VAL A 38 -0.94 -0.52 8.08
CA VAL A 38 -1.74 -0.44 6.84
C VAL A 38 -0.89 -0.67 5.61
N ALA A 39 0.28 -0.03 5.51
CA ALA A 39 1.21 -0.23 4.40
C ALA A 39 1.66 -1.70 4.30
N TRP A 40 1.97 -2.33 5.44
CA TRP A 40 2.29 -3.75 5.52
C TRP A 40 1.12 -4.62 5.04
N ALA A 41 -0.11 -4.35 5.52
CA ALA A 41 -1.28 -5.13 5.13
C ALA A 41 -1.53 -5.03 3.62
N GLY A 42 -1.32 -3.85 3.02
CA GLY A 42 -1.34 -3.66 1.58
C GLY A 42 -0.36 -4.59 0.85
N LEU A 43 0.90 -4.65 1.29
CA LEU A 43 1.89 -5.56 0.70
C LEU A 43 1.49 -7.05 0.83
N ARG A 44 0.73 -7.43 1.86
CA ARG A 44 0.19 -8.80 1.98
C ARG A 44 -0.99 -9.05 1.04
N ILE A 45 -1.94 -8.12 0.99
CA ILE A 45 -3.12 -8.17 0.10
C ILE A 45 -2.69 -8.28 -1.36
N ARG A 46 -1.53 -7.72 -1.71
CA ARG A 46 -0.95 -7.79 -3.05
C ARG A 46 -0.79 -9.22 -3.60
N ALA A 47 -0.66 -10.23 -2.75
CA ALA A 47 -0.64 -11.63 -3.17
C ALA A 47 -1.98 -12.07 -3.83
N HIS A 48 -3.08 -11.42 -3.46
CA HIS A 48 -4.43 -11.64 -3.97
C HIS A 48 -4.83 -10.64 -5.06
N ALA A 49 -3.99 -9.64 -5.34
CA ALA A 49 -4.20 -8.65 -6.40
C ALA A 49 -2.95 -8.48 -7.28
N PRO A 50 -2.57 -9.51 -8.07
CA PRO A 50 -1.28 -9.59 -8.74
C PRO A 50 -0.95 -8.46 -9.75
N GLY A 51 -1.93 -7.64 -10.11
CA GLY A 51 -1.77 -6.50 -11.03
C GLY A 51 -1.63 -5.12 -10.35
N VAL A 52 -1.79 -5.03 -9.03
CA VAL A 52 -1.72 -3.74 -8.32
C VAL A 52 -0.25 -3.28 -8.21
N ASN A 53 0.06 -2.00 -8.23
CA ASN A 53 1.43 -1.54 -7.93
C ASN A 53 1.64 -1.53 -6.40
N PRO A 54 2.59 -2.29 -5.82
CA PRO A 54 2.87 -2.27 -4.38
C PRO A 54 3.19 -0.88 -3.83
N GLY A 55 3.80 -0.01 -4.63
CA GLY A 55 4.08 1.38 -4.25
C GLY A 55 2.81 2.20 -4.01
N VAL A 56 1.71 1.92 -4.71
CA VAL A 56 0.40 2.56 -4.43
C VAL A 56 -0.09 2.17 -3.04
N LEU A 57 0.06 0.90 -2.65
CA LEU A 57 -0.39 0.37 -1.36
C LEU A 57 0.42 0.96 -0.20
N VAL A 58 1.74 1.04 -0.36
CA VAL A 58 2.63 1.62 0.66
C VAL A 58 2.44 3.13 0.78
N ALA A 59 2.30 3.84 -0.36
CA ALA A 59 2.04 5.29 -0.34
C ALA A 59 0.68 5.62 0.27
N PHE A 60 -0.37 4.83 0.00
CA PHE A 60 -1.66 4.97 0.66
C PHE A 60 -1.56 4.79 2.17
N GLY A 61 -0.93 3.69 2.62
CA GLY A 61 -0.76 3.43 4.05
C GLY A 61 -0.04 4.58 4.77
N LEU A 62 0.98 5.16 4.14
CA LEU A 62 1.74 6.30 4.64
C LEU A 62 0.95 7.63 4.68
N LEU A 63 -0.03 7.83 3.79
CA LEU A 63 -0.70 9.13 3.62
C LEU A 63 -2.14 9.21 4.14
N HIS A 64 -2.92 8.11 4.15
CA HIS A 64 -4.38 8.16 4.33
C HIS A 64 -4.82 8.93 5.60
N ASP A 65 -4.09 8.76 6.69
CA ASP A 65 -4.36 9.39 7.99
C ASP A 65 -3.38 10.54 8.34
N CYS A 66 -2.44 10.90 7.44
CA CYS A 66 -1.37 11.87 7.77
C CYS A 66 -1.87 13.30 8.03
N ARG A 67 -3.16 13.57 7.79
CA ARG A 67 -3.83 14.85 8.02
C ARG A 67 -5.02 14.77 8.94
N ARG A 68 -5.13 13.73 9.79
CA ARG A 68 -6.08 13.77 10.92
C ARG A 68 -5.73 14.93 11.86
N GLU A 69 -6.74 15.69 12.25
CA GLU A 69 -6.62 16.78 13.21
C GLU A 69 -7.03 16.35 14.62
N THR A 70 -7.88 15.34 14.74
CA THR A 70 -8.36 14.75 16.00
C THR A 70 -8.56 13.24 15.85
N ASP A 71 -8.46 12.48 16.94
CA ASP A 71 -8.75 11.04 16.91
C ASP A 71 -10.26 10.73 16.80
N ASP A 72 -11.11 11.69 17.15
CA ASP A 72 -12.57 11.57 17.15
C ASP A 72 -13.18 11.77 15.74
N TRP A 73 -14.26 12.53 15.63
CA TRP A 73 -14.94 12.80 14.37
C TRP A 73 -14.18 13.83 13.52
N ASP A 74 -13.50 13.33 12.48
CA ASP A 74 -12.78 14.14 11.52
C ASP A 74 -13.12 13.71 10.08
N PRO A 75 -14.30 14.05 9.53
CA PRO A 75 -14.77 13.51 8.25
C PRO A 75 -14.04 14.08 7.02
N GLU A 76 -13.13 15.03 7.21
CA GLU A 76 -12.42 15.74 6.14
C GLU A 76 -10.94 15.32 6.04
N HIS A 77 -10.45 14.43 6.94
CA HIS A 77 -9.06 13.97 6.91
C HIS A 77 -8.68 13.32 5.57
N GLY A 78 -9.57 12.52 4.97
CA GLY A 78 -9.36 11.92 3.66
C GLY A 78 -9.14 12.97 2.57
N ASP A 79 -9.95 14.04 2.53
CA ASP A 79 -9.79 15.14 1.57
C ASP A 79 -8.46 15.87 1.76
N ARG A 80 -8.05 16.12 3.02
CA ARG A 80 -6.75 16.75 3.31
C ARG A 80 -5.58 15.84 2.93
N ALA A 81 -5.65 14.54 3.22
CA ALA A 81 -4.64 13.56 2.81
C ALA A 81 -4.53 13.44 1.28
N ALA A 82 -5.66 13.46 0.58
CA ALA A 82 -5.69 13.47 -0.88
C ALA A 82 -4.99 14.71 -1.48
N LEU A 83 -5.13 15.88 -0.86
CA LEU A 83 -4.40 17.09 -1.28
C LEU A 83 -2.88 16.97 -1.12
N VAL A 84 -2.41 16.27 -0.07
CA VAL A 84 -0.97 15.96 0.09
C VAL A 84 -0.50 15.08 -1.06
N ALA A 85 -1.20 13.97 -1.32
CA ALA A 85 -0.88 13.05 -2.40
C ALA A 85 -0.86 13.76 -3.77
N ALA A 86 -1.90 14.53 -4.09
CA ALA A 86 -2.04 15.21 -5.37
C ALA A 86 -0.92 16.23 -5.66
N ARG A 87 -0.38 16.86 -4.60
CA ARG A 87 0.67 17.89 -4.70
C ARG A 87 2.08 17.32 -4.56
N SER A 88 2.23 16.09 -4.08
CA SER A 88 3.52 15.47 -3.81
C SER A 88 4.32 15.22 -5.10
N ALA A 89 5.49 15.86 -5.18
CA ALA A 89 6.46 15.62 -6.25
C ALA A 89 7.22 14.29 -6.08
N PRO A 90 7.64 13.88 -4.87
CA PRO A 90 8.19 12.54 -4.64
C PRO A 90 7.21 11.42 -5.04
N LEU A 91 5.93 11.52 -4.66
CA LEU A 91 4.93 10.51 -5.03
C LEU A 91 4.77 10.39 -6.55
N ARG A 92 4.76 11.52 -7.27
CA ARG A 92 4.72 11.53 -8.74
C ARG A 92 5.94 10.87 -9.37
N ARG A 93 7.13 11.03 -8.78
CA ARG A 93 8.35 10.38 -9.28
C ARG A 93 8.34 8.88 -9.02
N LEU A 94 7.83 8.44 -7.87
CA LEU A 94 7.69 7.03 -7.51
C LEU A 94 6.67 6.30 -8.41
N LEU A 95 5.50 6.88 -8.62
CA LEU A 95 4.34 6.16 -9.18
C LEU A 95 3.80 6.73 -10.49
N GLY A 96 4.42 7.78 -11.03
CA GLY A 96 3.89 8.51 -12.18
C GLY A 96 2.64 9.33 -11.84
N ALA A 97 2.01 9.89 -12.87
CA ALA A 97 0.81 10.71 -12.71
C ALA A 97 -0.42 9.87 -12.28
N GLU A 98 -0.61 8.72 -12.92
CA GLU A 98 -1.72 7.80 -12.67
C GLU A 98 -1.65 7.21 -11.26
N GLY A 99 -0.50 6.68 -10.84
CA GLY A 99 -0.36 6.11 -9.50
C GLY A 99 -0.56 7.15 -8.39
N ARG A 100 -0.12 8.39 -8.61
CA ARG A 100 -0.41 9.51 -7.70
C ARG A 100 -1.91 9.80 -7.60
N GLU A 101 -2.63 9.76 -8.72
CA GLU A 101 -4.08 9.98 -8.77
C GLU A 101 -4.84 8.86 -8.05
N LEU A 102 -4.42 7.60 -8.24
CA LEU A 102 -4.96 6.45 -7.51
C LEU A 102 -4.79 6.62 -5.98
N VAL A 103 -3.61 7.02 -5.52
CA VAL A 103 -3.36 7.25 -4.09
C VAL A 103 -4.22 8.40 -3.56
N ALA A 104 -4.31 9.51 -4.30
CA ALA A 104 -5.13 10.65 -3.88
C ALA A 104 -6.62 10.27 -3.77
N GLU A 105 -7.18 9.57 -4.76
CA GLU A 105 -8.56 9.10 -4.74
C GLU A 105 -8.80 8.07 -3.62
N ALA A 106 -7.85 7.15 -3.41
CA ALA A 106 -7.92 6.18 -2.33
C ALA A 106 -7.99 6.88 -0.96
N CYS A 107 -7.10 7.84 -0.68
CA CYS A 107 -7.12 8.63 0.56
C CYS A 107 -8.43 9.38 0.75
N ARG A 108 -8.96 10.01 -0.31
CA ARG A 108 -10.15 10.86 -0.26
C ARG A 108 -11.42 10.16 0.25
N LEU A 109 -11.53 8.85 0.00
CA LEU A 109 -12.78 8.11 0.15
C LEU A 109 -12.69 6.88 1.05
N HIS A 110 -11.54 6.62 1.67
CA HIS A 110 -11.29 5.35 2.37
C HIS A 110 -12.26 5.09 3.53
N GLU A 111 -12.66 6.14 4.25
CA GLU A 111 -13.55 6.11 5.42
C GLU A 111 -15.05 6.01 5.06
N ARG A 112 -15.41 6.03 3.77
CA ARG A 112 -16.81 6.14 3.30
C ARG A 112 -17.57 4.82 3.19
N GLY A 113 -16.98 3.69 3.65
CA GLY A 113 -17.64 2.38 3.66
C GLY A 113 -17.99 1.83 2.27
N ARG A 114 -17.20 2.17 1.24
CA ARG A 114 -17.41 1.76 -0.16
C ARG A 114 -16.48 0.60 -0.56
N THR A 115 -16.84 -0.17 -1.58
CA THR A 115 -15.93 -1.09 -2.30
C THR A 115 -15.61 -0.54 -3.70
N ARG A 116 -14.55 -1.06 -4.35
CA ARG A 116 -14.08 -0.64 -5.70
C ARG A 116 -13.63 -1.81 -6.57
N PRO A 117 -14.54 -2.71 -6.96
CA PRO A 117 -14.19 -3.86 -7.81
C PRO A 117 -13.68 -3.45 -9.20
N ASP A 118 -14.07 -2.28 -9.68
CA ASP A 118 -13.66 -1.69 -10.95
C ASP A 118 -12.25 -1.09 -10.92
N THR A 119 -11.72 -0.78 -9.73
CA THR A 119 -10.35 -0.27 -9.55
C THR A 119 -9.65 -1.02 -8.40
N PRO A 120 -9.11 -2.22 -8.66
CA PRO A 120 -8.54 -3.09 -7.63
C PRO A 120 -7.43 -2.44 -6.79
N ALA A 121 -6.68 -1.47 -7.34
CA ALA A 121 -5.67 -0.74 -6.56
C ALA A 121 -6.29 0.07 -5.42
N ILE A 122 -7.40 0.78 -5.67
CA ILE A 122 -8.14 1.52 -4.63
C ILE A 122 -8.83 0.55 -3.67
N GLY A 123 -9.43 -0.52 -4.20
CA GLY A 123 -10.03 -1.58 -3.38
C GLY A 123 -9.02 -2.18 -2.39
N ALA A 124 -7.83 -2.56 -2.86
CA ALA A 124 -6.76 -3.09 -2.03
C ALA A 124 -6.26 -2.10 -0.96
N CYS A 125 -6.19 -0.80 -1.28
CA CYS A 125 -5.87 0.24 -0.30
C CYS A 125 -6.89 0.25 0.84
N TRP A 126 -8.18 0.26 0.50
CA TRP A 126 -9.24 0.31 1.51
C TRP A 126 -9.34 -0.98 2.32
N ASP A 127 -9.13 -2.13 1.70
CA ASP A 127 -9.05 -3.41 2.40
C ASP A 127 -7.88 -3.42 3.40
N ALA A 128 -6.74 -2.83 3.04
CA ALA A 128 -5.57 -2.71 3.92
C ALA A 128 -5.84 -1.86 5.17
N ASP A 129 -6.59 -0.78 5.03
CA ASP A 129 -7.01 0.02 6.17
C ASP A 129 -8.08 -0.70 7.02
N ARG A 130 -9.10 -1.27 6.38
CA ARG A 130 -10.20 -1.94 7.08
C ARG A 130 -9.78 -3.21 7.79
N VAL A 131 -8.85 -3.99 7.25
CA VAL A 131 -8.35 -5.18 7.94
C VAL A 131 -7.63 -4.80 9.23
N ASN A 132 -7.06 -3.61 9.33
CA ASN A 132 -6.45 -3.10 10.56
C ASN A 132 -7.47 -2.80 11.67
N LEU A 133 -8.79 -2.78 11.41
CA LEU A 133 -9.82 -2.65 12.46
C LEU A 133 -9.78 -3.80 13.48
N VAL A 134 -9.15 -4.93 13.14
CA VAL A 134 -8.91 -6.04 14.09
C VAL A 134 -8.13 -5.61 15.33
N ARG A 135 -7.29 -4.57 15.23
CA ARG A 135 -6.54 -4.01 16.37
C ARG A 135 -7.43 -3.40 17.44
N LEU A 136 -8.63 -2.98 17.05
CA LEU A 136 -9.65 -2.39 17.92
C LEU A 136 -10.68 -3.44 18.38
N GLY A 137 -10.47 -4.72 18.07
CA GLY A 137 -11.38 -5.81 18.43
C GLY A 137 -12.64 -5.89 17.55
N PHE A 138 -12.72 -5.13 16.46
CA PHE A 138 -13.87 -5.20 15.56
C PHE A 138 -13.91 -6.52 14.78
N ARG A 139 -15.13 -7.03 14.57
CA ARG A 139 -15.39 -8.08 13.59
C ARG A 139 -15.42 -7.46 12.20
N LEU A 140 -14.64 -8.02 11.28
CA LEU A 140 -14.64 -7.59 9.88
C LEU A 140 -15.94 -8.04 9.20
N ASP A 141 -16.56 -7.13 8.45
CA ASP A 141 -17.74 -7.42 7.63
C ASP A 141 -17.29 -7.50 6.16
N PRO A 142 -17.31 -8.71 5.54
CA PRO A 142 -16.83 -8.95 4.18
C PRO A 142 -17.43 -8.03 3.13
N ARG A 143 -18.63 -7.47 3.35
CA ARG A 143 -19.30 -6.60 2.37
C ARG A 143 -18.54 -5.29 2.08
N TYR A 144 -17.61 -4.92 2.95
CA TYR A 144 -16.76 -3.74 2.80
C TYR A 144 -15.37 -4.08 2.22
N PHE A 145 -15.11 -5.32 1.82
CA PHE A 145 -13.85 -5.71 1.22
C PHE A 145 -14.01 -5.94 -0.28
N THR A 146 -12.96 -5.63 -1.04
CA THR A 146 -12.94 -5.74 -2.50
C THR A 146 -12.09 -6.91 -2.97
N VAL A 147 -10.89 -7.04 -2.41
CA VAL A 147 -9.87 -8.02 -2.78
C VAL A 147 -9.89 -9.19 -1.79
N LEU A 148 -9.98 -8.90 -0.50
CA LEU A 148 -10.02 -9.93 0.52
C LEU A 148 -11.43 -10.51 0.65
N THR A 149 -11.56 -11.83 0.58
CA THR A 149 -12.86 -12.49 0.70
C THR A 149 -12.79 -13.67 1.68
N PRO A 150 -13.91 -14.02 2.34
CA PRO A 150 -13.98 -15.21 3.18
C PRO A 150 -14.03 -16.50 2.34
N GLU A 151 -14.51 -16.45 1.09
CA GLU A 151 -14.68 -17.62 0.22
C GLU A 151 -13.35 -18.29 -0.13
N ASP A 152 -12.29 -17.50 -0.33
CA ASP A 152 -10.93 -18.01 -0.57
C ASP A 152 -10.04 -18.03 0.69
N GLY A 153 -10.61 -17.64 1.85
CA GLY A 153 -9.92 -17.57 3.13
C GLY A 153 -8.93 -16.41 3.28
N SER A 154 -8.76 -15.56 2.26
CA SER A 154 -7.80 -14.45 2.27
C SER A 154 -8.10 -13.42 3.36
N LEU A 155 -9.39 -13.11 3.60
CA LEU A 155 -9.79 -12.17 4.63
C LEU A 155 -9.35 -12.62 6.02
N ASP A 156 -9.60 -13.87 6.37
CA ASP A 156 -9.25 -14.42 7.68
C ASP A 156 -7.73 -14.56 7.85
N ALA A 157 -7.04 -15.00 6.80
CA ALA A 157 -5.58 -15.15 6.82
C ALA A 157 -4.87 -13.79 7.04
N VAL A 158 -5.19 -12.78 6.22
CA VAL A 158 -4.58 -11.45 6.34
C VAL A 158 -4.99 -10.78 7.65
N ALA A 159 -6.23 -10.96 8.12
CA ALA A 159 -6.67 -10.46 9.42
C ALA A 159 -5.89 -11.10 10.59
N ALA A 160 -5.61 -12.40 10.54
CA ALA A 160 -4.83 -13.09 11.56
C ALA A 160 -3.40 -12.56 11.61
N GLU A 161 -2.73 -12.42 10.47
CA GLU A 161 -1.37 -11.88 10.43
C GLU A 161 -1.33 -10.40 10.83
N THR A 162 -2.33 -9.60 10.43
CA THR A 162 -2.45 -8.19 10.83
C THR A 162 -2.53 -8.04 12.36
N ARG A 163 -3.26 -8.92 13.05
CA ARG A 163 -3.31 -8.91 14.53
C ARG A 163 -1.93 -9.12 15.17
N LEU A 164 -1.08 -9.93 14.54
CA LEU A 164 0.26 -10.23 15.06
C LEU A 164 1.24 -9.09 14.84
N ILE A 165 1.08 -8.33 13.75
CA ILE A 165 2.04 -7.31 13.34
C ILE A 165 1.72 -5.91 13.90
N VAL A 166 0.45 -5.59 14.17
CA VAL A 166 0.05 -4.25 14.64
C VAL A 166 0.79 -3.77 15.91
N PRO A 167 1.12 -4.63 16.90
CA PRO A 167 1.87 -4.18 18.07
C PRO A 167 3.26 -3.62 17.74
N ASP A 168 3.91 -4.14 16.70
CA ASP A 168 5.24 -3.71 16.26
C ASP A 168 5.39 -3.89 14.73
N PRO A 169 4.81 -2.98 13.93
CA PRO A 169 4.85 -3.11 12.49
C PRO A 169 6.26 -2.85 11.96
N PRO A 170 6.62 -3.35 10.76
CA PRO A 170 7.95 -3.15 10.20
C PRO A 170 8.33 -1.68 10.06
N ALA A 171 9.62 -1.38 10.07
CA ALA A 171 10.09 -0.02 9.86
C ALA A 171 9.80 0.45 8.43
N TRP A 172 9.70 1.76 8.22
CA TRP A 172 9.48 2.31 6.89
C TRP A 172 10.55 1.88 5.87
N ALA A 173 11.81 1.78 6.30
CA ALA A 173 12.89 1.31 5.43
C ALA A 173 12.60 -0.10 4.87
N ASP A 174 12.07 -1.00 5.68
CA ASP A 174 11.73 -2.37 5.25
C ASP A 174 10.51 -2.36 4.31
N LEU A 175 9.51 -1.54 4.60
CA LEU A 175 8.30 -1.40 3.78
C LEU A 175 8.60 -0.80 2.40
N PHE A 176 9.47 0.22 2.36
CA PHE A 176 9.92 0.85 1.12
C PHE A 176 10.75 -0.13 0.28
N ALA A 177 11.72 -0.82 0.90
CA ALA A 177 12.53 -1.81 0.22
C ALA A 177 11.68 -2.98 -0.33
N ALA A 178 10.67 -3.42 0.41
CA ALA A 178 9.75 -4.45 -0.06
C ALA A 178 8.92 -4.00 -1.27
N ALA A 179 8.43 -2.75 -1.27
CA ALA A 179 7.67 -2.20 -2.40
C ALA A 179 8.52 -2.15 -3.68
N ASP A 180 9.76 -1.68 -3.56
CA ASP A 180 10.69 -1.56 -4.68
C ASP A 180 11.10 -2.95 -5.21
N THR A 181 11.41 -3.89 -4.32
CA THR A 181 11.78 -5.27 -4.69
C THR A 181 10.67 -6.00 -5.46
N ILE A 182 9.41 -5.85 -5.01
CA ILE A 182 8.27 -6.47 -5.70
C ILE A 182 8.09 -5.85 -7.10
N ASN A 183 8.24 -4.53 -7.22
CA ASN A 183 8.16 -3.86 -8.52
C ASN A 183 9.26 -4.32 -9.48
N GLU A 184 10.50 -4.44 -9.01
CA GLU A 184 11.62 -4.93 -9.82
C GLU A 184 11.41 -6.36 -10.29
N THR A 185 10.88 -7.23 -9.42
CA THR A 185 10.60 -8.63 -9.75
C THR A 185 9.53 -8.76 -10.84
N VAL A 186 8.48 -7.92 -10.79
CA VAL A 186 7.44 -7.88 -11.85
C VAL A 186 7.97 -7.28 -13.15
N ALA A 187 8.92 -6.34 -13.09
CA ALA A 187 9.51 -5.72 -14.27
C ALA A 187 10.51 -6.63 -15.00
N ARG A 188 11.09 -7.64 -14.33
CA ARG A 188 11.96 -8.62 -14.98
C ARG A 188 11.13 -9.64 -15.77
N PRO A 189 11.38 -9.84 -17.07
CA PRO A 189 10.76 -10.95 -17.79
C PRO A 189 11.17 -12.28 -17.13
N ALA A 190 10.24 -13.23 -17.04
CA ALA A 190 10.55 -14.57 -16.58
C ALA A 190 11.66 -15.16 -17.46
N GLU A 191 12.85 -15.34 -16.90
CA GLU A 191 13.95 -15.99 -17.61
C GLU A 191 13.62 -17.48 -17.73
N GLY A 192 13.14 -17.87 -18.93
CA GLY A 192 13.42 -19.18 -19.52
C GLY A 192 12.49 -20.35 -19.22
N GLU A 193 11.37 -20.43 -19.94
CA GLU A 193 10.90 -21.68 -20.56
C GLU A 193 10.47 -21.38 -22.00
N GLY A 194 11.45 -21.11 -22.86
CA GLY A 194 11.24 -21.19 -24.30
C GLY A 194 11.20 -22.67 -24.71
N PRO A 195 10.28 -23.11 -25.60
CA PRO A 195 10.24 -24.49 -26.03
C PRO A 195 11.56 -24.85 -26.75
N ASP A 196 12.23 -25.90 -26.28
CA ASP A 196 13.41 -26.48 -26.94
C ASP A 196 12.97 -27.14 -28.27
N PHE A 197 12.84 -26.33 -29.31
CA PHE A 197 12.74 -26.83 -30.68
C PHE A 197 14.14 -27.17 -31.19
N ARG A 198 14.73 -28.23 -30.63
CA ARG A 198 15.77 -28.97 -31.35
C ARG A 198 15.12 -29.65 -32.55
N GLN A 199 15.28 -28.98 -33.70
CA GLN A 199 15.07 -29.54 -35.02
C GLN A 199 15.86 -30.84 -35.16
N THR A 200 15.18 -31.99 -35.19
CA THR A 200 15.69 -33.17 -35.87
C THR A 200 15.17 -33.14 -37.31
N ARG A 201 15.92 -32.44 -38.16
CA ARG A 201 15.87 -32.65 -39.61
C ARG A 201 16.66 -33.91 -39.93
N THR A 202 15.98 -34.96 -40.37
CA THR A 202 16.48 -35.89 -41.39
C THR A 202 15.27 -36.40 -42.19
N GLU A 203 15.12 -35.91 -43.42
CA GLU A 203 14.30 -36.56 -44.46
C GLU A 203 15.16 -37.61 -45.23
N PRO A 204 14.73 -38.16 -46.39
CA PRO A 204 14.40 -39.59 -46.50
C PRO A 204 15.34 -40.36 -47.47
N THR A 205 15.41 -41.67 -47.33
CA THR A 205 15.42 -42.71 -48.41
C THR A 205 15.51 -44.08 -47.76
#